data_AF-A0A5A7PWH5-F1
#
_entry.id   AF-A0A5A7PWH5-F1
#
_cell.length_a   1.000
_cell.length_b   1.000
_cell.length_c   1.000
_cell.angle_alpha   90.00
_cell.angle_beta   90.00
_cell.angle_gamma   90.00
#
_symmetry.space_group_name_H-M   'P 1'
#
loop_
_entity.id
_entity.type
_entity.pdbx_description
1 polymer ?
#
loop_
_entity_poly.entity_id
_entity_poly.type
_entity_poly.pdbx_seq_one_letter_code
_entity_poly.pdbx_strand_id
1 'polypeptide(L)'
;MVREADYYMPEEDLKPKRLLVGSSSKKRKYRETCKKKEVVEDLIRLPKPMIGFGVPSRQPEHKISRNLPEVARGPPYFYYENVALAPKGVWEKISTCLLEIEPEFVDSKYFSATARKRGYVHNLPIENRFPLVPLPPMTIQQAFPLSRKWWPEWDTRDKLNCIQTCIGSAKLTERIRGWLESADGNPSESVKRDILYQCRKWNLVWVGRNKVAPLECDEVEMLLGFPKNHTRGGGISRTDRYKSLGNSFQVDTVAYHLSVLKELYPNGINVLSLFSGIGGAEVALHRLGVKLKNVVSVEKSKVNRDIVRSWWEQTNQTGNLYDYDDVQQFDTPRIEQIMDNIGGFDLVVGGSPCNNLAGSNRVSRDGLEGKESSLFYDYFRILDIVRDHSHHSRHM
;
A
#
# COMPACT_ATOMS: atom_id res chain seq x y z
N MET A 1 -30.73 -0.47 -30.07
CA MET A 1 -29.88 -0.57 -31.27
C MET A 1 -29.38 0.80 -31.64
N VAL A 2 -28.15 1.14 -31.23
CA VAL A 2 -27.31 2.18 -31.85
C VAL A 2 -25.90 1.61 -31.79
N ARG A 3 -25.24 1.57 -32.95
CA ARG A 3 -23.98 0.87 -33.22
C ARG A 3 -22.80 1.65 -32.62
N GLU A 4 -21.90 0.92 -31.97
CA GLU A 4 -20.55 1.36 -31.60
C GLU A 4 -19.74 1.62 -32.89
N ALA A 5 -18.98 2.71 -32.89
CA ALA A 5 -18.00 3.02 -33.93
C ALA A 5 -16.61 2.61 -33.44
N ASP A 6 -16.05 1.59 -34.09
CA ASP A 6 -14.68 1.14 -33.98
C ASP A 6 -13.70 2.24 -34.42
N TYR A 7 -12.72 2.56 -33.58
CA TYR A 7 -11.62 3.45 -33.96
C TYR A 7 -10.42 2.60 -34.42
N TYR A 8 -10.33 2.43 -35.74
CA TYR A 8 -9.22 1.80 -36.47
C TYR A 8 -7.96 2.70 -36.40
N MET A 9 -6.82 2.14 -36.03
CA MET A 9 -5.50 2.79 -36.20
C MET A 9 -4.95 2.44 -37.59
N PRO A 10 -4.41 3.38 -38.37
CA PRO A 10 -3.91 3.09 -39.73
C PRO A 10 -2.52 2.44 -39.72
N GLU A 11 -2.37 1.39 -40.54
CA GLU A 11 -1.11 0.78 -40.99
C GLU A 11 -0.55 1.56 -42.19
N GLU A 12 0.63 2.15 -42.07
CA GLU A 12 1.61 2.46 -43.15
C GLU A 12 2.99 2.53 -42.44
N ASP A 13 4.11 1.93 -42.85
CA ASP A 13 4.58 1.48 -44.15
C ASP A 13 5.65 0.39 -43.98
N LEU A 14 5.48 -0.73 -44.70
CA LEU A 14 6.54 -1.68 -45.02
C LEU A 14 7.10 -1.34 -46.40
N LYS A 15 8.39 -1.00 -46.51
CA LYS A 15 9.25 -1.37 -47.66
C LYS A 15 10.76 -1.18 -47.40
N PRO A 16 11.62 -1.94 -48.10
CA PRO A 16 12.89 -2.47 -47.58
C PRO A 16 14.10 -1.60 -47.90
N LYS A 17 15.08 -1.51 -46.98
CA LYS A 17 16.38 -0.88 -47.25
C LYS A 17 17.49 -1.92 -47.43
N ARG A 18 18.07 -1.85 -48.64
CA ARG A 18 19.24 -2.58 -49.15
C ARG A 18 20.47 -2.50 -48.23
N LEU A 19 21.24 -3.58 -48.23
CA LEU A 19 22.61 -3.69 -47.74
C LEU A 19 23.53 -2.70 -48.45
N LEU A 20 24.23 -1.85 -47.69
CA LEU A 20 25.52 -1.26 -48.07
C LEU A 20 26.42 -1.15 -46.83
N VAL A 21 27.61 -1.73 -46.99
CA VAL A 21 28.71 -1.86 -46.03
C VAL A 21 29.44 -0.52 -45.85
N GLY A 22 29.88 -0.22 -44.63
CA GLY A 22 31.08 0.61 -44.39
C GLY A 22 30.89 2.03 -43.86
N SER A 23 31.12 2.22 -42.56
CA SER A 23 32.15 3.12 -42.01
C SER A 23 31.89 3.43 -40.53
N SER A 24 32.94 3.21 -39.74
CA SER A 24 33.02 3.10 -38.29
C SER A 24 32.87 4.42 -37.50
N SER A 25 32.40 5.50 -38.14
CA SER A 25 32.46 6.86 -37.58
C SER A 25 31.15 7.34 -36.93
N LYS A 26 30.01 6.71 -37.22
CA LYS A 26 28.70 7.06 -36.62
C LYS A 26 28.43 6.41 -35.25
N LYS A 27 29.21 5.40 -34.84
CA LYS A 27 29.08 4.75 -33.52
C LYS A 27 29.67 5.57 -32.36
N ARG A 28 30.49 6.59 -32.65
CA ARG A 28 31.14 7.41 -31.61
C ARG A 28 30.25 8.56 -31.11
N LYS A 29 29.41 9.14 -31.99
CA LYS A 29 28.50 10.25 -31.63
C LYS A 29 27.21 9.83 -30.91
N TYR A 30 26.84 8.55 -30.92
CA TYR A 30 25.69 8.02 -30.14
C TYR A 30 26.09 7.53 -28.74
N ARG A 31 27.40 7.40 -28.46
CA ARG A 31 27.92 7.01 -27.13
C ARG A 31 28.19 8.20 -26.20
N GLU A 32 28.15 9.44 -26.69
CA GLU A 32 28.40 10.64 -25.88
C GLU A 32 27.14 11.33 -25.34
N THR A 33 25.94 10.97 -25.82
CA THR A 33 24.65 11.51 -25.33
C THR A 33 23.92 10.61 -24.32
N CYS A 34 24.54 9.50 -23.91
CA CYS A 34 24.09 8.67 -22.78
C CYS A 34 25.04 8.80 -21.58
N LYS A 35 25.43 10.03 -21.22
CA LYS A 35 25.74 10.31 -19.82
C LYS A 35 24.41 10.31 -19.08
N LYS A 36 24.03 9.13 -18.56
CA LYS A 36 23.11 9.06 -17.42
C LYS A 36 23.61 10.10 -16.43
N LYS A 37 22.85 11.17 -16.22
CA LYS A 37 22.87 11.81 -14.91
C LYS A 37 22.40 10.72 -13.96
N GLU A 38 23.34 9.96 -13.40
CA GLU A 38 23.13 9.35 -12.10
C GLU A 38 22.90 10.52 -11.17
N VAL A 39 21.64 10.94 -11.07
CA VAL A 39 21.18 11.65 -9.90
C VAL A 39 21.27 10.60 -8.81
N VAL A 40 22.41 10.58 -8.12
CA VAL A 40 22.51 9.95 -6.81
C VAL A 40 21.62 10.82 -5.91
N GLU A 41 20.31 10.57 -5.99
CA GLU A 41 19.35 11.10 -5.03
C GLU A 41 19.78 10.54 -3.67
N ASP A 42 20.17 11.42 -2.76
CA ASP A 42 20.44 11.08 -1.36
C ASP A 42 19.18 10.48 -0.74
N LEU A 43 19.03 9.16 -0.86
CA LEU A 43 17.92 8.41 -0.28
C LEU A 43 18.01 8.50 1.26
N ILE A 44 16.84 8.70 1.89
CA ILE A 44 16.70 8.73 3.35
C ILE A 44 17.31 7.46 3.95
N ARG A 45 18.11 7.63 5.01
CA ARG A 45 18.68 6.50 5.77
C ARG A 45 17.59 5.86 6.63
N LEU A 46 16.94 4.83 6.10
CA LEU A 46 15.94 4.06 6.83
C LEU A 46 16.59 3.15 7.90
N PRO A 47 15.92 2.93 9.06
CA PRO A 47 16.39 2.01 10.07
C PRO A 47 16.62 0.59 9.53
N LYS A 48 17.67 -0.06 10.04
CA LYS A 48 18.00 -1.46 9.74
C LYS A 48 18.33 -2.17 11.05
N PRO A 49 17.49 -3.10 11.53
CA PRO A 49 16.25 -3.57 10.91
C PRO A 49 15.10 -2.54 11.00
N MET A 50 14.16 -2.59 10.06
CA MET A 50 13.02 -1.66 9.99
C MET A 50 11.82 -2.24 10.76
N ILE A 51 11.91 -2.23 12.08
CA ILE A 51 10.96 -2.86 13.03
C ILE A 51 10.06 -1.84 13.76
N GLY A 52 10.05 -0.58 13.33
CA GLY A 52 9.28 0.47 13.99
C GLY A 52 9.67 0.60 15.47
N PHE A 53 8.65 0.72 16.33
CA PHE A 53 8.79 0.72 17.78
C PHE A 53 8.74 -0.69 18.39
N GLY A 54 8.82 -1.72 17.56
CA GLY A 54 8.76 -3.13 17.93
C GLY A 54 7.76 -3.87 17.05
N VAL A 55 8.05 -5.12 16.74
CA VAL A 55 7.15 -6.03 16.02
C VAL A 55 6.93 -7.29 16.85
N PRO A 56 5.87 -8.08 16.60
CA PRO A 56 5.55 -9.26 17.41
C PRO A 56 6.73 -10.23 17.60
N SER A 57 7.53 -10.43 16.54
CA SER A 57 8.68 -11.35 16.55
C SER A 57 9.98 -10.74 17.06
N ARG A 58 10.06 -9.41 17.23
CA ARG A 58 11.31 -8.71 17.58
C ARG A 58 11.05 -7.37 18.23
N GLN A 59 11.53 -7.22 19.45
CA GLN A 59 11.54 -5.94 20.17
C GLN A 59 12.84 -5.16 19.87
N PRO A 60 12.82 -3.83 20.00
CA PRO A 60 14.03 -3.00 19.93
C PRO A 60 15.01 -3.33 21.07
N GLU A 61 16.31 -3.15 20.84
CA GLU A 61 17.36 -3.45 21.84
C GLU A 61 17.30 -2.52 23.06
N HIS A 62 16.82 -1.29 22.87
CA HIS A 62 16.60 -0.32 23.93
C HIS A 62 15.11 -0.02 24.06
N LYS A 63 14.65 0.20 25.29
CA LYS A 63 13.29 0.66 25.54
C LYS A 63 13.07 2.00 24.85
N ILE A 64 12.12 2.05 23.92
CA ILE A 64 11.77 3.28 23.23
C ILE A 64 10.89 4.08 24.18
N SER A 65 11.39 5.22 24.64
CA SER A 65 10.61 6.20 25.40
C SER A 65 10.15 7.28 24.43
N ARG A 66 8.85 7.34 24.17
CA ARG A 66 8.28 8.30 23.22
C ARG A 66 7.51 9.38 23.97
N ASN A 67 8.14 10.54 24.11
CA ASN A 67 7.52 11.71 24.75
C ASN A 67 6.81 12.55 23.69
N LEU A 68 5.48 12.57 23.72
CA LEU A 68 4.69 13.40 22.82
C LEU A 68 4.49 14.81 23.38
N PRO A 69 4.58 15.85 22.53
CA PRO A 69 4.13 17.18 22.87
C PRO A 69 2.71 17.14 23.43
N GLU A 70 2.38 18.02 24.38
CA GLU A 70 1.06 18.04 25.02
C GLU A 70 -0.05 18.20 23.98
N VAL A 71 0.15 19.09 22.99
CA VAL A 71 -0.75 19.29 21.85
C VAL A 71 -0.99 18.03 21.03
N ALA A 72 -0.02 17.10 20.98
CA ALA A 72 -0.11 15.88 20.18
C ALA A 72 -0.83 14.73 20.89
N ARG A 73 -1.14 14.87 22.18
CA ARG A 73 -1.81 13.81 22.94
C ARG A 73 -3.28 13.71 22.52
N GLY A 74 -3.74 12.49 22.29
CA GLY A 74 -5.15 12.22 21.99
C GLY A 74 -6.05 12.34 23.23
N PRO A 75 -7.39 12.25 23.05
CA PRO A 75 -8.08 12.17 21.76
C PRO A 75 -8.21 13.54 21.04
N PRO A 76 -8.38 13.57 19.70
CA PRO A 76 -8.45 12.40 18.82
C PRO A 76 -7.06 11.75 18.66
N TYR A 77 -7.05 10.42 18.53
CA TYR A 77 -5.89 9.74 18.00
C TYR A 77 -5.83 9.95 16.49
N PHE A 78 -4.64 9.99 15.92
CA PHE A 78 -4.45 10.04 14.47
C PHE A 78 -3.42 9.02 14.00
N TYR A 79 -3.57 8.59 12.76
CA TYR A 79 -2.69 7.60 12.13
C TYR A 79 -2.56 7.85 10.64
N TYR A 80 -1.37 8.30 10.21
CA TYR A 80 -1.06 8.62 8.83
C TYR A 80 0.03 7.69 8.28
N GLU A 81 -0.22 7.09 7.12
CA GLU A 81 0.72 6.20 6.41
C GLU A 81 1.30 6.87 5.17
N ASN A 82 2.57 6.62 4.91
CA ASN A 82 3.21 6.93 3.63
C ASN A 82 4.33 5.93 3.30
N VAL A 83 4.76 5.90 2.03
CA VAL A 83 5.89 5.08 1.58
C VAL A 83 7.19 5.44 2.30
N ALA A 84 7.93 4.43 2.80
CA ALA A 84 9.15 4.68 3.55
C ALA A 84 10.24 5.36 2.70
N LEU A 85 10.39 4.92 1.44
CA LEU A 85 11.36 5.46 0.48
C LEU A 85 10.79 6.70 -0.25
N ALA A 86 10.26 7.66 0.49
CA ALA A 86 9.84 8.95 -0.04
C ALA A 86 11.06 9.82 -0.42
N PRO A 87 10.90 10.80 -1.34
CA PRO A 87 11.93 11.80 -1.62
C PRO A 87 12.42 12.53 -0.37
N LYS A 88 13.66 13.04 -0.41
CA LYS A 88 14.27 13.83 0.67
C LYS A 88 13.40 15.04 0.99
N GLY A 89 13.22 15.37 2.27
CA GLY A 89 12.39 16.49 2.74
C GLY A 89 10.93 16.11 2.99
N VAL A 90 10.44 14.99 2.43
CA VAL A 90 9.02 14.60 2.58
C VAL A 90 8.70 14.19 4.01
N TRP A 91 9.54 13.37 4.65
CA TRP A 91 9.31 12.93 6.02
C TRP A 91 9.51 14.07 7.03
N GLU A 92 10.48 14.95 6.79
CA GLU A 92 10.67 16.17 7.58
C GLU A 92 9.42 17.04 7.53
N LYS A 93 8.86 17.26 6.33
CA LYS A 93 7.62 18.04 6.16
C LYS A 93 6.40 17.38 6.80
N ILE A 94 6.26 16.06 6.65
CA ILE A 94 5.16 15.31 7.29
C ILE A 94 5.28 15.43 8.82
N SER A 95 6.48 15.23 9.38
CA SER A 95 6.74 15.35 10.82
C SER A 95 6.37 16.76 11.33
N THR A 96 6.83 17.81 10.65
CA THR A 96 6.51 19.19 11.03
C THR A 96 5.01 19.49 11.00
N CYS A 97 4.30 19.04 9.96
CA CYS A 97 2.85 19.21 9.89
C CYS A 97 2.10 18.35 10.93
N LEU A 98 2.62 17.18 11.29
CA LEU A 98 2.00 16.27 12.25
C LEU A 98 2.64 16.36 13.63
N LEU A 99 2.81 17.60 14.11
CA LEU A 99 3.15 17.94 15.50
C LEU A 99 4.53 17.47 15.96
N GLU A 100 5.51 17.52 15.05
CA GLU A 100 6.91 17.10 15.28
C GLU A 100 7.03 15.64 15.75
N ILE A 101 6.07 14.79 15.35
CA ILE A 101 6.09 13.37 15.68
C ILE A 101 6.97 12.61 14.70
N GLU A 102 7.96 11.89 15.23
CA GLU A 102 8.80 11.01 14.43
C GLU A 102 8.02 9.84 13.80
N PRO A 103 8.25 9.54 12.51
CA PRO A 103 7.62 8.43 11.82
C PRO A 103 8.13 7.06 12.31
N GLU A 104 7.20 6.16 12.58
CA GLU A 104 7.47 4.75 12.84
C GLU A 104 7.71 4.01 11.51
N PHE A 105 8.97 3.72 11.17
CA PHE A 105 9.31 2.96 9.97
C PHE A 105 9.28 1.45 10.19
N VAL A 106 8.35 0.75 9.52
CA VAL A 106 8.22 -0.70 9.63
C VAL A 106 8.00 -1.39 8.29
N ASP A 107 8.59 -2.58 8.14
CA ASP A 107 8.46 -3.44 6.95
C ASP A 107 7.45 -4.55 7.23
N SER A 108 6.37 -4.62 6.46
CA SER A 108 5.34 -5.66 6.65
C SER A 108 5.81 -7.09 6.42
N LYS A 109 7.08 -7.31 6.02
CA LYS A 109 7.68 -8.66 6.06
C LYS A 109 7.72 -9.27 7.47
N TYR A 110 7.60 -8.45 8.53
CA TYR A 110 7.48 -8.94 9.90
C TYR A 110 6.05 -9.32 10.29
N PHE A 111 5.08 -9.06 9.41
CA PHE A 111 3.66 -9.32 9.61
C PHE A 111 3.04 -10.21 8.53
N SER A 112 3.73 -10.47 7.41
CA SER A 112 3.21 -11.30 6.32
C SER A 112 4.33 -11.90 5.47
N ALA A 113 3.97 -12.75 4.51
CA ALA A 113 4.89 -13.27 3.49
C ALA A 113 5.34 -12.22 2.45
N THR A 114 4.90 -10.96 2.55
CA THR A 114 5.26 -9.87 1.62
C THR A 114 5.98 -8.74 2.33
N ALA A 115 7.03 -8.20 1.71
CA ALA A 115 7.68 -7.00 2.19
C ALA A 115 6.89 -5.75 1.77
N ARG A 116 6.65 -4.81 2.69
CA ARG A 116 5.99 -3.52 2.39
C ARG A 116 6.55 -2.48 3.36
N LYS A 117 7.51 -1.70 2.86
CA LYS A 117 8.20 -0.68 3.66
C LYS A 117 7.37 0.59 3.73
N ARG A 118 6.92 0.97 4.93
CA ARG A 118 6.12 2.17 5.19
C ARG A 118 6.64 2.93 6.41
N GLY A 119 6.35 4.22 6.44
CA GLY A 119 6.44 5.02 7.65
C GLY A 119 5.02 5.35 8.12
N TYR A 120 4.84 5.42 9.43
CA TYR A 120 3.56 5.72 10.05
C TYR A 120 3.75 6.84 11.07
N VAL A 121 3.02 7.94 10.93
CA VAL A 121 3.02 9.03 11.92
C VAL A 121 1.67 8.99 12.62
N HIS A 122 1.71 8.77 13.93
CA HIS A 122 0.52 8.63 14.75
C HIS A 122 0.81 9.16 16.14
N ASN A 123 -0.20 9.37 16.98
CA ASN A 123 -0.04 9.70 18.41
C ASN A 123 -0.52 8.58 19.36
N LEU A 124 -0.71 7.36 18.83
CA LEU A 124 -1.10 6.18 19.59
C LEU A 124 -0.04 5.79 20.64
N PRO A 125 -0.45 5.20 21.78
CA PRO A 125 0.44 4.46 22.68
C PRO A 125 1.20 3.34 21.94
N ILE A 126 2.39 3.03 22.43
CA ILE A 126 3.26 2.01 21.83
C ILE A 126 3.40 0.77 22.72
N GLU A 127 3.01 0.90 23.99
CA GLU A 127 2.95 -0.17 24.97
C GLU A 127 1.72 -1.07 24.74
N ASN A 128 1.82 -2.33 25.18
CA ASN A 128 0.72 -3.31 25.16
C ASN A 128 0.11 -3.57 23.76
N ARG A 129 0.90 -3.34 22.70
CA ARG A 129 0.52 -3.79 21.35
C ARG A 129 0.46 -5.32 21.28
N PHE A 130 -0.51 -5.85 20.53
CA PHE A 130 -0.69 -7.28 20.34
C PHE A 130 -1.06 -7.61 18.88
N PRO A 131 -0.58 -8.73 18.32
CA PRO A 131 -0.86 -9.11 16.94
C PRO A 131 -2.30 -9.63 16.76
N LEU A 132 -2.78 -9.58 15.52
CA LEU A 132 -4.00 -10.30 15.14
C LEU A 132 -3.83 -11.81 15.26
N VAL A 133 -4.93 -12.49 15.58
CA VAL A 133 -5.02 -13.96 15.60
C VAL A 133 -6.19 -14.37 14.71
N PRO A 134 -6.05 -15.41 13.85
CA PRO A 134 -4.84 -16.22 13.62
C PRO A 134 -3.72 -15.42 12.93
N LEU A 135 -2.47 -15.82 13.19
CA LEU A 135 -1.31 -15.22 12.55
C LEU A 135 -1.30 -15.53 11.04
N PRO A 136 -1.00 -14.54 10.19
CA PRO A 136 -0.93 -14.74 8.75
C PRO A 136 0.30 -15.58 8.34
N PRO A 137 0.31 -16.14 7.12
CA PRO A 137 1.48 -16.85 6.61
C PRO A 137 2.68 -15.89 6.51
N MET A 138 3.81 -16.33 7.07
CA MET A 138 5.05 -15.58 7.14
C MET A 138 6.04 -15.95 6.03
N THR A 139 5.80 -16.96 5.21
CA THR A 139 6.66 -17.26 4.06
C THR A 139 5.82 -17.59 2.83
N ILE A 140 6.42 -17.49 1.65
CA ILE A 140 5.80 -17.93 0.39
C ILE A 140 5.30 -19.37 0.51
N GLN A 141 6.08 -20.25 1.15
CA GLN A 141 5.74 -21.66 1.28
C GLN A 141 4.60 -21.91 2.27
N GLN A 142 4.45 -21.06 3.28
CA GLN A 142 3.28 -21.09 4.17
C GLN A 142 2.03 -20.55 3.45
N ALA A 143 2.18 -19.50 2.64
CA ALA A 143 1.08 -18.91 1.89
C ALA A 143 0.61 -19.81 0.73
N PHE A 144 1.55 -20.47 0.04
CA PHE A 144 1.30 -21.30 -1.14
C PHE A 144 1.92 -22.70 -1.01
N PRO A 145 1.39 -23.57 -0.14
CA PRO A 145 1.98 -24.90 0.11
C PRO A 145 2.12 -25.75 -1.17
N LEU A 146 1.19 -25.61 -2.11
CA LEU A 146 1.20 -26.35 -3.39
C LEU A 146 2.31 -25.90 -4.34
N SER A 147 2.85 -24.68 -4.16
CA SER A 147 3.97 -24.17 -4.98
C SER A 147 5.29 -24.90 -4.68
N ARG A 148 5.43 -25.50 -3.49
CA ARG A 148 6.68 -26.12 -3.01
C ARG A 148 7.22 -27.19 -3.96
N LYS A 149 6.32 -28.02 -4.52
CA LYS A 149 6.67 -29.09 -5.46
C LYS A 149 7.35 -28.56 -6.73
N TRP A 150 7.05 -27.32 -7.11
CA TRP A 150 7.51 -26.71 -8.36
C TRP A 150 8.62 -25.69 -8.15
N TRP A 151 9.03 -25.48 -6.90
CA TRP A 151 9.98 -24.45 -6.53
C TRP A 151 11.42 -24.92 -6.82
N PRO A 152 12.17 -24.26 -7.73
CA PRO A 152 13.54 -24.67 -8.03
C PRO A 152 14.47 -24.40 -6.85
N GLU A 153 15.46 -25.27 -6.64
CA GLU A 153 16.43 -25.12 -5.55
C GLU A 153 17.24 -23.81 -5.63
N TRP A 154 17.44 -23.27 -6.83
CA TRP A 154 18.15 -22.01 -7.06
C TRP A 154 17.29 -20.76 -6.80
N ASP A 155 15.97 -20.89 -6.62
CA ASP A 155 15.11 -19.78 -6.22
C ASP A 155 15.03 -19.71 -4.68
N THR A 156 15.89 -18.88 -4.11
CA THR A 156 16.03 -18.73 -2.65
C THR A 156 15.02 -17.79 -2.01
N ARG A 157 13.98 -17.34 -2.73
CA ARG A 157 12.99 -16.41 -2.17
C ARG A 157 12.12 -17.12 -1.13
N ASP A 158 12.10 -16.55 0.07
CA ASP A 158 11.20 -16.92 1.17
C ASP A 158 10.04 -15.94 1.32
N LYS A 159 10.22 -14.70 0.84
CA LYS A 159 9.29 -13.57 0.88
C LYS A 159 9.06 -12.99 -0.52
N LEU A 160 7.87 -12.44 -0.72
CA LEU A 160 7.55 -11.62 -1.88
C LEU A 160 7.98 -10.17 -1.65
N ASN A 161 8.17 -9.44 -2.75
CA ASN A 161 8.36 -7.99 -2.72
C ASN A 161 7.01 -7.28 -2.52
N CYS A 162 7.06 -5.96 -2.35
CA CYS A 162 5.86 -5.13 -2.24
C CYS A 162 4.87 -5.40 -3.38
N ILE A 163 3.64 -5.75 -3.00
CA ILE A 163 2.53 -5.89 -3.94
C ILE A 163 2.39 -4.60 -4.75
N GLN A 164 2.23 -4.75 -6.06
CA GLN A 164 2.10 -3.66 -7.03
C GLN A 164 0.64 -3.56 -7.50
N THR A 165 0.31 -2.45 -8.15
CA THR A 165 -1.01 -2.22 -8.76
C THR A 165 -1.19 -2.91 -10.11
N CYS A 166 -0.11 -3.49 -10.66
CA CYS A 166 -0.09 -4.18 -11.93
C CYS A 166 0.62 -5.53 -11.79
N ILE A 167 0.31 -6.45 -12.71
CA ILE A 167 0.82 -7.82 -12.71
C ILE A 167 1.70 -8.09 -13.94
N GLY A 168 2.52 -9.15 -13.84
CA GLY A 168 3.31 -9.63 -14.97
C GLY A 168 2.41 -10.11 -16.12
N SER A 169 2.82 -9.83 -17.36
CA SER A 169 2.05 -10.19 -18.55
C SER A 169 2.19 -11.68 -18.90
N ALA A 170 1.19 -12.22 -19.62
CA ALA A 170 1.25 -13.59 -20.14
C ALA A 170 2.52 -13.83 -20.99
N LYS A 171 2.86 -12.89 -21.88
CA LYS A 171 4.08 -12.91 -22.71
C LYS A 171 5.36 -13.04 -21.88
N LEU A 172 5.42 -12.40 -20.70
CA LEU A 172 6.56 -12.53 -19.80
C LEU A 172 6.68 -13.96 -19.25
N THR A 173 5.57 -14.54 -18.79
CA THR A 173 5.55 -15.91 -18.25
C THR A 173 5.87 -16.95 -19.31
N GLU A 174 5.40 -16.74 -20.55
CA GLU A 174 5.71 -17.55 -21.73
C GLU A 174 7.20 -17.50 -22.07
N ARG A 175 7.80 -16.30 -22.06
CA ARG A 175 9.24 -16.13 -22.28
C ARG A 175 10.08 -16.85 -21.22
N ILE A 176 9.70 -16.75 -19.94
CA ILE A 176 10.40 -17.46 -18.86
C ILE A 176 10.29 -18.98 -19.05
N ARG A 177 9.11 -19.48 -19.44
CA ARG A 177 8.91 -20.89 -19.76
C ARG A 177 9.84 -21.33 -20.90
N GLY A 178 9.89 -20.57 -22.01
CA GLY A 178 10.77 -20.89 -23.14
C GLY A 178 12.25 -20.96 -22.76
N TRP A 179 12.72 -20.05 -21.90
CA TRP A 179 14.09 -20.12 -21.36
C TRP A 179 14.36 -21.39 -20.56
N LEU A 180 13.40 -21.82 -19.73
CA LEU A 180 13.52 -23.03 -18.92
C LEU A 180 13.43 -24.30 -19.76
N GLU A 181 12.51 -24.36 -20.73
CA GLU A 181 12.34 -25.51 -21.62
C GLU A 181 13.55 -25.72 -22.52
N SER A 182 14.19 -24.64 -22.99
CA SER A 182 15.41 -24.71 -23.81
C SER A 182 16.63 -25.29 -23.07
N ALA A 183 16.56 -25.40 -21.74
CA ALA A 183 17.64 -25.87 -20.90
C ALA A 183 17.23 -27.06 -20.00
N ASP A 184 16.17 -27.78 -20.36
CA ASP A 184 15.57 -28.88 -19.58
C ASP A 184 15.40 -28.55 -18.08
N GLY A 185 14.99 -27.32 -17.78
CA GLY A 185 14.77 -26.83 -16.41
C GLY A 185 16.03 -26.41 -15.65
N ASN A 186 17.22 -26.58 -16.21
CA ASN A 186 18.49 -26.14 -15.59
C ASN A 186 19.25 -25.13 -16.47
N PRO A 187 18.77 -23.88 -16.55
CA PRO A 187 19.38 -22.85 -17.37
C PRO A 187 20.73 -22.37 -16.81
N SER A 188 21.50 -21.64 -17.63
CA SER A 188 22.77 -21.04 -17.18
C SER A 188 22.57 -20.02 -16.05
N GLU A 189 23.61 -19.75 -15.26
CA GLU A 189 23.54 -18.79 -14.14
C GLU A 189 23.10 -17.39 -14.56
N SER A 190 23.43 -16.96 -15.78
CA SER A 190 22.93 -15.67 -16.29
C SER A 190 21.42 -15.67 -16.45
N VAL A 191 20.87 -16.74 -17.03
CA VAL A 191 19.43 -16.89 -17.25
C VAL A 191 18.69 -17.08 -15.92
N LYS A 192 19.25 -17.84 -14.96
CA LYS A 192 18.70 -17.92 -13.59
C LYS A 192 18.57 -16.54 -12.96
N ARG A 193 19.60 -15.69 -13.05
CA ARG A 193 19.56 -14.32 -12.53
C ARG A 193 18.48 -13.48 -13.21
N ASP A 194 18.33 -13.59 -14.53
CA ASP A 194 17.29 -12.86 -15.28
C ASP A 194 15.88 -13.33 -14.89
N ILE A 195 15.66 -14.64 -14.75
CA ILE A 195 14.39 -15.21 -14.29
C ILE A 195 14.08 -14.73 -12.87
N LEU A 196 15.02 -14.82 -11.93
CA LEU A 196 14.83 -14.34 -10.56
C LEU A 196 14.56 -12.83 -10.52
N TYR A 197 15.21 -12.04 -11.36
CA TYR A 197 14.94 -10.61 -11.47
C TYR A 197 13.49 -10.35 -11.87
N GLN A 198 12.98 -11.04 -12.90
CA GLN A 198 11.59 -10.90 -13.33
C GLN A 198 10.61 -11.42 -12.26
N CYS A 199 10.91 -12.54 -11.62
CA CYS A 199 10.07 -13.09 -10.56
C CYS A 199 9.99 -12.17 -9.35
N ARG A 200 11.11 -11.54 -8.95
CA ARG A 200 11.12 -10.51 -7.88
C ARG A 200 10.37 -9.25 -8.30
N LYS A 201 10.54 -8.79 -9.54
CA LYS A 201 9.90 -7.56 -10.04
C LYS A 201 8.37 -7.68 -10.08
N TRP A 202 7.86 -8.83 -10.52
CA TRP A 202 6.44 -9.04 -10.76
C TRP A 202 5.77 -9.98 -9.74
N ASN A 203 6.47 -10.30 -8.65
CA ASN A 203 6.02 -11.25 -7.62
C ASN A 203 5.51 -12.57 -8.21
N LEU A 204 6.21 -13.11 -9.22
CA LEU A 204 5.82 -14.38 -9.83
C LEU A 204 6.13 -15.55 -8.91
N VAL A 205 5.21 -16.51 -8.86
CA VAL A 205 5.32 -17.75 -8.07
C VAL A 205 5.31 -18.97 -8.99
N TRP A 206 5.94 -20.06 -8.54
CA TRP A 206 6.02 -21.31 -9.30
C TRP A 206 4.74 -22.13 -9.13
N VAL A 207 4.09 -22.44 -10.25
CA VAL A 207 2.76 -23.11 -10.28
C VAL A 207 2.77 -24.43 -11.04
N GLY A 208 3.90 -24.81 -11.63
CA GLY A 208 4.06 -26.05 -12.39
C GLY A 208 5.49 -26.21 -12.91
N ARG A 209 5.80 -27.38 -13.49
CA ARG A 209 7.08 -27.62 -14.16
C ARG A 209 7.33 -26.53 -15.21
N ASN A 210 8.41 -25.78 -15.04
CA ASN A 210 8.81 -24.65 -15.89
C ASN A 210 7.77 -23.52 -15.99
N LYS A 211 6.83 -23.41 -15.04
CA LYS A 211 5.72 -22.45 -15.08
C LYS A 211 5.75 -21.54 -13.87
N VAL A 212 5.82 -20.24 -14.17
CA VAL A 212 5.58 -19.16 -13.21
C VAL A 212 4.27 -18.46 -13.55
N ALA A 213 3.58 -17.92 -12.54
CA ALA A 213 2.36 -17.14 -12.71
C ALA A 213 2.38 -15.91 -11.79
N PRO A 214 1.68 -14.82 -12.17
CA PRO A 214 1.36 -13.75 -11.23
C PRO A 214 0.42 -14.26 -10.13
N LEU A 215 0.38 -13.55 -9.01
CA LEU A 215 -0.57 -13.83 -7.92
C LEU A 215 -2.01 -13.57 -8.38
N GLU A 216 -2.93 -14.44 -8.01
CA GLU A 216 -4.37 -14.22 -8.18
C GLU A 216 -4.87 -13.18 -7.15
N CYS A 217 -6.01 -12.53 -7.43
CA CYS A 217 -6.49 -11.44 -6.56
C CYS A 217 -6.81 -11.90 -5.13
N ASP A 218 -7.34 -13.12 -4.96
CA ASP A 218 -7.64 -13.69 -3.64
C ASP A 218 -6.36 -14.07 -2.87
N GLU A 219 -5.30 -14.46 -3.58
CA GLU A 219 -3.97 -14.65 -2.98
C GLU A 219 -3.39 -13.32 -2.48
N VAL A 220 -3.59 -12.23 -3.25
CA VAL A 220 -3.18 -10.89 -2.84
C VAL A 220 -3.99 -10.39 -1.65
N GLU A 221 -5.31 -10.61 -1.62
CA GLU A 221 -6.19 -10.30 -0.47
C GLU A 221 -5.68 -10.98 0.81
N MET A 222 -5.39 -12.28 0.73
CA MET A 222 -4.84 -13.05 1.85
C MET A 222 -3.50 -12.49 2.34
N LEU A 223 -2.58 -12.19 1.42
CA LEU A 223 -1.25 -11.65 1.76
C LEU A 223 -1.32 -10.27 2.42
N LEU A 224 -2.32 -9.47 2.05
CA LEU A 224 -2.58 -8.16 2.63
C LEU A 224 -3.45 -8.20 3.89
N GLY A 225 -3.97 -9.38 4.26
CA GLY A 225 -4.76 -9.60 5.48
C GLY A 225 -6.24 -9.22 5.35
N PHE A 226 -6.75 -9.09 4.13
CA PHE A 226 -8.18 -8.88 3.85
C PHE A 226 -8.95 -10.20 3.86
N PRO A 227 -10.28 -10.15 4.11
CA PRO A 227 -11.15 -11.30 3.90
C PRO A 227 -11.05 -11.85 2.46
N LYS A 228 -11.22 -13.16 2.31
CA LYS A 228 -11.26 -13.79 0.99
C LYS A 228 -12.43 -13.21 0.17
N ASN A 229 -12.17 -12.86 -1.09
CA ASN A 229 -13.12 -12.22 -2.01
C ASN A 229 -13.53 -10.79 -1.60
N HIS A 230 -12.80 -10.12 -0.71
CA HIS A 230 -13.11 -8.75 -0.26
C HIS A 230 -13.33 -7.78 -1.43
N THR A 231 -12.51 -7.88 -2.48
CA THR A 231 -12.61 -7.02 -3.67
C THR A 231 -13.37 -7.66 -4.83
N ARG A 232 -14.01 -8.83 -4.64
CA ARG A 232 -14.72 -9.55 -5.70
C ARG A 232 -16.21 -9.25 -5.65
N GLY A 233 -16.77 -8.75 -6.75
CA GLY A 233 -18.21 -8.54 -6.90
C GLY A 233 -18.54 -7.17 -7.48
N GLY A 234 -19.83 -6.83 -7.58
CA GLY A 234 -20.26 -5.45 -7.86
C GLY A 234 -19.76 -4.85 -9.19
N GLY A 235 -19.43 -5.67 -10.19
CA GLY A 235 -18.98 -5.18 -11.50
C GLY A 235 -17.52 -4.70 -11.57
N ILE A 236 -16.72 -4.87 -10.52
CA ILE A 236 -15.31 -4.49 -10.53
C ILE A 236 -14.48 -5.35 -11.49
N SER A 237 -13.63 -4.70 -12.29
CA SER A 237 -12.72 -5.40 -13.19
C SER A 237 -11.56 -6.05 -12.43
N ARG A 238 -10.98 -7.12 -12.99
CA ARG A 238 -9.77 -7.74 -12.41
C ARG A 238 -8.60 -6.75 -12.29
N THR A 239 -8.48 -5.82 -13.24
CA THR A 239 -7.45 -4.77 -13.22
C THR A 239 -7.67 -3.81 -12.05
N ASP A 240 -8.91 -3.39 -11.82
CA ASP A 240 -9.24 -2.50 -10.71
C ASP A 240 -9.03 -3.19 -9.36
N ARG A 241 -9.32 -4.49 -9.25
CA ARG A 241 -8.99 -5.27 -8.04
C ARG A 241 -7.50 -5.19 -7.69
N TYR A 242 -6.61 -5.44 -8.66
CA TYR A 242 -5.15 -5.33 -8.42
C TYR A 242 -4.74 -3.90 -8.07
N LYS A 243 -5.33 -2.90 -8.73
CA LYS A 243 -5.05 -1.48 -8.43
C LYS A 243 -5.43 -1.13 -6.99
N SER A 244 -6.65 -1.49 -6.57
CA SER A 244 -7.14 -1.23 -5.22
C SER A 244 -6.33 -1.97 -4.15
N LEU A 245 -5.98 -3.24 -4.38
CA LEU A 245 -5.15 -4.03 -3.47
C LEU A 245 -3.70 -3.54 -3.38
N GLY A 246 -3.08 -3.17 -4.50
CA GLY A 246 -1.70 -2.65 -4.50
C GLY A 246 -1.54 -1.40 -3.64
N ASN A 247 -2.58 -0.56 -3.62
CA ASN A 247 -2.61 0.71 -2.90
C ASN A 247 -3.19 0.61 -1.48
N SER A 248 -3.73 -0.53 -1.04
CA SER A 248 -4.33 -0.67 0.28
C SER A 248 -3.31 -0.85 1.40
N PHE A 249 -3.74 -0.72 2.65
CA PHE A 249 -2.92 -1.13 3.80
C PHE A 249 -2.61 -2.62 3.81
N GLN A 250 -1.54 -2.98 4.54
CA GLN A 250 -1.36 -4.35 5.03
C GLN A 250 -2.02 -4.43 6.40
N VAL A 251 -3.12 -5.18 6.48
CA VAL A 251 -4.07 -5.17 7.60
C VAL A 251 -3.40 -5.60 8.91
N ASP A 252 -2.58 -6.65 8.92
CA ASP A 252 -1.96 -7.16 10.16
C ASP A 252 -0.94 -6.19 10.77
N THR A 253 -0.23 -5.41 9.93
CA THR A 253 0.70 -4.35 10.36
C THR A 253 -0.08 -3.22 11.01
N VAL A 254 -1.13 -2.73 10.33
CA VAL A 254 -1.96 -1.63 10.85
C VAL A 254 -2.70 -2.06 12.12
N ALA A 255 -3.25 -3.27 12.15
CA ALA A 255 -3.92 -3.81 13.32
C ALA A 255 -2.99 -3.93 14.53
N TYR A 256 -1.73 -4.29 14.35
CA TYR A 256 -0.77 -4.31 15.45
C TYR A 256 -0.54 -2.93 16.07
N HIS A 257 -0.52 -1.86 15.26
CA HIS A 257 -0.43 -0.50 15.79
C HIS A 257 -1.74 -0.04 16.45
N LEU A 258 -2.89 -0.38 15.86
CA LEU A 258 -4.21 0.00 16.34
C LEU A 258 -4.71 -0.86 17.52
N SER A 259 -4.01 -1.94 17.87
CA SER A 259 -4.46 -2.91 18.87
C SER A 259 -4.69 -2.28 20.25
N VAL A 260 -3.89 -1.26 20.58
CA VAL A 260 -3.99 -0.50 21.83
C VAL A 260 -5.36 0.18 22.02
N LEU A 261 -6.06 0.47 20.92
CA LEU A 261 -7.39 1.11 20.96
C LEU A 261 -8.46 0.17 21.52
N LYS A 262 -8.23 -1.14 21.52
CA LYS A 262 -9.22 -2.12 22.02
C LYS A 262 -9.51 -1.94 23.49
N GLU A 263 -8.48 -1.77 24.31
CA GLU A 263 -8.64 -1.57 25.76
C GLU A 263 -9.05 -0.13 26.09
N LEU A 264 -8.61 0.85 25.29
CA LEU A 264 -8.96 2.26 25.47
C LEU A 264 -10.44 2.55 25.16
N TYR A 265 -11.03 1.80 24.23
CA TYR A 265 -12.40 2.02 23.77
C TYR A 265 -13.24 0.73 23.80
N PRO A 266 -13.54 0.20 25.00
CA PRO A 266 -14.27 -1.07 25.15
C PRO A 266 -15.69 -1.03 24.56
N ASN A 267 -16.28 0.16 24.47
CA ASN A 267 -17.62 0.36 23.93
C ASN A 267 -17.64 0.63 22.42
N GLY A 268 -16.47 0.68 21.77
CA GLY A 268 -16.32 1.02 20.36
C GLY A 268 -15.98 2.48 20.09
N ILE A 269 -15.60 2.76 18.84
CA ILE A 269 -14.99 4.02 18.40
C ILE A 269 -15.75 4.68 17.25
N ASN A 270 -15.60 6.00 17.17
CA ASN A 270 -15.92 6.82 16.00
C ASN A 270 -14.65 7.06 15.17
N VAL A 271 -14.70 6.75 13.88
CA VAL A 271 -13.54 6.81 12.97
C VAL A 271 -13.80 7.78 11.84
N LEU A 272 -12.85 8.68 11.60
CA LEU A 272 -12.73 9.44 10.36
C LEU A 272 -11.63 8.80 9.51
N SER A 273 -11.99 8.26 8.35
CA SER A 273 -11.12 7.48 7.47
C SER A 273 -10.94 8.20 6.14
N LEU A 274 -9.83 8.91 6.00
CA LEU A 274 -9.49 9.72 4.83
C LEU A 274 -8.67 8.88 3.84
N PHE A 275 -9.01 8.92 2.56
CA PHE A 275 -8.39 8.06 1.53
C PHE A 275 -8.53 6.58 1.88
N SER A 276 -9.73 6.17 2.32
CA SER A 276 -9.98 4.87 2.94
C SER A 276 -9.73 3.68 2.02
N GLY A 277 -9.76 3.89 0.70
CA GLY A 277 -9.58 2.83 -0.28
C GLY A 277 -10.58 1.70 -0.05
N ILE A 278 -10.06 0.49 0.06
CA ILE A 278 -10.89 -0.71 0.30
C ILE A 278 -11.14 -0.99 1.79
N GLY A 279 -10.98 -0.01 2.68
CA GLY A 279 -11.33 -0.12 4.08
C GLY A 279 -10.28 -0.84 4.95
N GLY A 280 -8.99 -0.63 4.67
CA GLY A 280 -7.92 -1.38 5.34
C GLY A 280 -7.86 -1.15 6.86
N ALA A 281 -8.17 0.06 7.32
CA ALA A 281 -8.18 0.39 8.75
C ALA A 281 -9.42 -0.16 9.44
N GLU A 282 -10.57 -0.06 8.79
CA GLU A 282 -11.87 -0.57 9.23
C GLU A 282 -11.81 -2.10 9.40
N VAL A 283 -11.24 -2.81 8.41
CA VAL A 283 -11.00 -4.25 8.47
C VAL A 283 -10.04 -4.59 9.62
N ALA A 284 -8.97 -3.82 9.84
CA ALA A 284 -8.04 -4.02 10.95
C ALA A 284 -8.74 -3.90 12.32
N LEU A 285 -9.50 -2.81 12.52
CA LEU A 285 -10.25 -2.55 13.75
C LEU A 285 -11.32 -3.61 14.01
N HIS A 286 -12.06 -4.00 12.97
CA HIS A 286 -13.05 -5.07 13.07
C HIS A 286 -12.40 -6.40 13.47
N ARG A 287 -11.27 -6.78 12.85
CA ARG A 287 -10.53 -8.01 13.19
C ARG A 287 -9.92 -7.98 14.60
N LEU A 288 -9.62 -6.79 15.14
CA LEU A 288 -9.22 -6.62 16.55
C LEU A 288 -10.39 -6.83 17.53
N GLY A 289 -11.63 -6.81 17.04
CA GLY A 289 -12.84 -6.83 17.85
C GLY A 289 -13.20 -5.45 18.42
N VAL A 290 -12.69 -4.37 17.83
CA VAL A 290 -13.09 -3.01 18.18
C VAL A 290 -14.41 -2.69 17.48
N LYS A 291 -15.45 -2.37 18.23
CA LYS A 291 -16.76 -2.03 17.67
C LYS A 291 -16.68 -0.70 16.92
N LEU A 292 -17.10 -0.69 15.66
CA LEU A 292 -17.21 0.52 14.84
C LEU A 292 -18.59 1.16 15.07
N LYS A 293 -18.65 2.27 15.81
CA LYS A 293 -19.93 2.96 16.10
C LYS A 293 -20.36 3.82 14.93
N ASN A 294 -19.48 4.72 14.51
CA ASN A 294 -19.67 5.60 13.38
C ASN A 294 -18.37 5.62 12.58
N VAL A 295 -18.45 5.35 11.28
CA VAL A 295 -17.32 5.46 10.36
C VAL A 295 -17.67 6.48 9.30
N VAL A 296 -16.91 7.56 9.25
CA VAL A 296 -16.98 8.56 8.19
C VAL A 296 -15.83 8.27 7.24
N SER A 297 -16.14 7.70 6.08
CA SER A 297 -15.18 7.28 5.07
C SER A 297 -15.16 8.27 3.91
N VAL A 298 -13.97 8.68 3.48
CA VAL A 298 -13.79 9.59 2.35
C VAL A 298 -12.91 8.93 1.30
N GLU A 299 -13.50 8.55 0.18
CA GLU A 299 -12.83 7.79 -0.88
C GLU A 299 -13.32 8.20 -2.27
N LYS A 300 -12.40 8.60 -3.14
CA LYS A 300 -12.72 9.14 -4.47
C LYS A 300 -13.25 8.09 -5.43
N SER A 301 -12.74 6.86 -5.38
CA SER A 301 -13.15 5.78 -6.26
C SER A 301 -14.48 5.18 -5.81
N LYS A 302 -15.52 5.30 -6.65
CA LYS A 302 -16.81 4.65 -6.41
C LYS A 302 -16.66 3.14 -6.20
N VAL A 303 -15.75 2.51 -6.95
CA VAL A 303 -15.46 1.08 -6.85
C VAL A 303 -14.97 0.70 -5.45
N ASN A 304 -14.09 1.50 -4.87
CA ASN A 304 -13.57 1.27 -3.52
C ASN A 304 -14.67 1.50 -2.45
N ARG A 305 -15.48 2.56 -2.61
CA ARG A 305 -16.64 2.82 -1.76
C ARG A 305 -17.63 1.65 -1.77
N ASP A 306 -17.93 1.10 -2.95
CA ASP A 306 -18.84 -0.04 -3.07
C ASP A 306 -18.26 -1.31 -2.43
N ILE A 307 -16.94 -1.51 -2.46
CA ILE A 307 -16.27 -2.61 -1.72
C ILE A 307 -16.48 -2.44 -0.21
N VAL A 308 -16.22 -1.24 0.33
CA VAL A 308 -16.37 -0.99 1.77
C VAL A 308 -17.83 -1.13 2.20
N ARG A 309 -18.79 -0.62 1.41
CA ARG A 309 -20.22 -0.77 1.68
C ARG A 309 -20.65 -2.24 1.68
N SER A 310 -20.18 -3.01 0.69
CA SER A 310 -20.46 -4.45 0.62
C SER A 310 -19.89 -5.19 1.84
N TRP A 311 -18.66 -4.87 2.25
CA TRP A 311 -18.04 -5.43 3.44
C TRP A 311 -18.79 -5.06 4.73
N TRP A 312 -19.24 -3.81 4.83
CA TRP A 312 -20.01 -3.30 5.97
C TRP A 312 -21.30 -4.11 6.18
N GLU A 313 -22.04 -4.34 5.10
CA GLU A 313 -23.28 -5.13 5.10
C GLU A 313 -23.00 -6.61 5.37
N GLN A 314 -22.01 -7.21 4.70
CA GLN A 314 -21.67 -8.64 4.85
C GLN A 314 -21.19 -9.00 6.25
N THR A 315 -20.54 -8.07 6.95
CA THR A 315 -20.08 -8.26 8.33
C THR A 315 -21.15 -7.91 9.36
N ASN A 316 -22.36 -7.52 8.93
CA ASN A 316 -23.48 -7.13 9.78
C ASN A 316 -23.08 -6.06 10.81
N GLN A 317 -22.32 -5.05 10.39
CA GLN A 317 -21.96 -3.96 11.28
C GLN A 317 -23.21 -3.27 11.82
N THR A 318 -23.26 -3.08 13.14
CA THR A 318 -24.40 -2.44 13.81
C THR A 318 -24.29 -0.92 13.90
N GLY A 319 -23.13 -0.37 13.53
CA GLY A 319 -22.89 1.07 13.53
C GLY A 319 -23.36 1.74 12.25
N ASN A 320 -23.00 3.02 12.11
CA ASN A 320 -23.29 3.81 10.92
C ASN A 320 -22.05 3.97 10.03
N LEU A 321 -22.23 3.80 8.72
CA LEU A 321 -21.23 4.14 7.70
C LEU A 321 -21.71 5.37 6.92
N TYR A 322 -20.96 6.45 7.03
CA TYR A 322 -21.15 7.67 6.24
C TYR A 322 -20.08 7.70 5.15
N ASP A 323 -20.52 7.72 3.90
CA ASP A 323 -19.66 7.54 2.74
C ASP A 323 -19.63 8.81 1.90
N TYR A 324 -18.43 9.35 1.69
CA TYR A 324 -18.20 10.60 0.97
C TYR A 324 -17.07 10.43 -0.07
N ASP A 325 -17.07 11.29 -1.10
CA ASP A 325 -16.22 11.11 -2.28
C ASP A 325 -14.89 11.88 -2.21
N ASP A 326 -14.93 13.19 -1.94
CA ASP A 326 -13.76 14.06 -2.05
C ASP A 326 -13.49 14.82 -0.75
N VAL A 327 -12.25 14.72 -0.27
CA VAL A 327 -11.76 15.40 0.93
C VAL A 327 -11.83 16.94 0.81
N GLN A 328 -11.85 17.44 -0.42
CA GLN A 328 -12.00 18.87 -0.68
C GLN A 328 -13.40 19.40 -0.36
N GLN A 329 -14.40 18.53 -0.25
CA GLN A 329 -15.77 18.88 0.13
C GLN A 329 -16.01 18.87 1.64
N PHE A 330 -14.98 18.54 2.43
CA PHE A 330 -15.00 18.58 3.89
C PHE A 330 -14.44 19.91 4.37
N ASP A 331 -15.30 20.92 4.39
CA ASP A 331 -15.02 22.20 5.03
C ASP A 331 -15.29 22.14 6.55
N THR A 332 -14.88 23.19 7.25
CA THR A 332 -15.01 23.30 8.72
C THR A 332 -16.45 23.07 9.20
N PRO A 333 -17.47 23.77 8.65
CA PRO A 333 -18.85 23.63 9.14
C PRO A 333 -19.38 22.20 9.00
N ARG A 334 -19.05 21.52 7.90
CA ARG A 334 -19.48 20.14 7.68
C ARG A 334 -18.81 19.17 8.65
N ILE A 335 -17.52 19.35 8.94
CA ILE A 335 -16.80 18.50 9.90
C ILE A 335 -17.39 18.70 11.30
N GLU A 336 -17.57 19.95 11.73
CA GLU A 336 -18.16 20.28 13.03
C GLU A 336 -19.58 19.70 13.16
N GLN A 337 -20.43 19.88 12.15
CA GLN A 337 -21.79 19.31 12.13
C GLN A 337 -21.77 17.78 12.25
N ILE A 338 -20.86 17.09 11.56
CA ILE A 338 -20.72 15.63 11.68
C ILE A 338 -20.31 15.28 13.12
N MET A 339 -19.32 15.97 13.68
CA MET A 339 -18.85 15.73 15.04
C MET A 339 -19.93 15.97 16.09
N ASP A 340 -20.74 17.01 15.94
CA ASP A 340 -21.87 17.31 16.84
C ASP A 340 -22.92 16.21 16.81
N ASN A 341 -23.16 15.61 15.63
CA ASN A 341 -24.14 14.53 15.47
C ASN A 341 -23.66 13.18 16.03
N ILE A 342 -22.36 12.87 15.91
CA ILE A 342 -21.81 11.54 16.29
C ILE A 342 -21.07 11.54 17.64
N GLY A 343 -20.83 12.71 18.23
CA GLY A 343 -20.09 12.88 19.48
C GLY A 343 -18.56 12.94 19.31
N GLY A 344 -18.08 13.45 18.19
CA GLY A 344 -16.66 13.58 17.87
C GLY A 344 -15.99 12.30 17.34
N PHE A 345 -14.71 12.40 16.99
CA PHE A 345 -13.91 11.29 16.47
C PHE A 345 -12.86 10.82 17.49
N ASP A 346 -12.74 9.51 17.64
CA ASP A 346 -11.71 8.88 18.48
C ASP A 346 -10.43 8.62 17.70
N LEU A 347 -10.57 8.32 16.40
CA LEU A 347 -9.46 8.03 15.49
C LEU A 347 -9.66 8.73 14.15
N VAL A 348 -8.65 9.49 13.72
CA VAL A 348 -8.50 10.01 12.35
C VAL A 348 -7.41 9.21 11.65
N VAL A 349 -7.77 8.43 10.64
CA VAL A 349 -6.83 7.56 9.91
C VAL A 349 -6.75 7.96 8.45
N GLY A 350 -5.56 7.89 7.86
CA GLY A 350 -5.38 8.10 6.43
C GLY A 350 -4.08 7.55 5.88
N GLY A 351 -4.06 7.30 4.58
CA GLY A 351 -2.86 6.88 3.84
C GLY A 351 -2.67 7.75 2.62
N SER A 352 -1.42 8.06 2.28
CA SER A 352 -1.15 8.79 1.04
C SER A 352 -1.61 7.96 -0.17
N PRO A 353 -2.43 8.50 -1.09
CA PRO A 353 -2.77 7.81 -2.33
C PRO A 353 -1.50 7.65 -3.18
N CYS A 354 -0.90 6.47 -3.09
CA CYS A 354 0.40 6.18 -3.67
C CYS A 354 0.31 5.81 -5.17
N ASN A 355 -0.02 6.71 -6.09
CA ASN A 355 0.21 6.42 -7.52
C ASN A 355 1.59 6.89 -8.03
N ASN A 356 2.20 7.92 -7.43
CA ASN A 356 3.44 8.51 -7.96
C ASN A 356 4.75 8.15 -7.21
N LEU A 357 4.67 7.44 -6.08
CA LEU A 357 5.86 7.14 -5.26
C LEU A 357 6.35 5.69 -5.35
N ALA A 358 5.50 4.75 -5.80
CA ALA A 358 5.93 3.38 -6.07
C ALA A 358 6.73 3.32 -7.38
N GLY A 359 8.00 2.90 -7.31
CA GLY A 359 8.98 2.96 -8.40
C GLY A 359 8.68 2.24 -9.71
N SER A 360 7.46 1.72 -9.91
CA SER A 360 6.98 1.12 -11.16
C SER A 360 6.28 2.12 -12.09
N ASN A 361 5.77 3.25 -11.58
CA ASN A 361 5.21 4.33 -12.40
C ASN A 361 6.30 5.37 -12.71
N ARG A 362 6.90 5.27 -13.90
CA ARG A 362 8.04 6.10 -14.37
C ARG A 362 7.65 7.51 -14.84
N VAL A 363 6.53 8.07 -14.39
CA VAL A 363 6.07 9.39 -14.84
C VAL A 363 5.87 10.26 -13.60
N SER A 364 6.89 11.09 -13.37
CA SER A 364 7.04 12.16 -12.37
C SER A 364 6.90 11.78 -10.88
N ARG A 365 8.07 11.71 -10.20
CA ARG A 365 8.19 11.68 -8.74
C ARG A 365 8.12 13.11 -8.20
N ASP A 366 6.97 13.74 -8.34
CA ASP A 366 6.80 15.15 -7.97
C ASP A 366 6.59 15.30 -6.45
N GLY A 367 7.62 14.98 -5.64
CA GLY A 367 7.75 15.36 -4.22
C GLY A 367 6.46 15.51 -3.40
N LEU A 368 6.39 16.56 -2.57
CA LEU A 368 5.13 17.01 -1.94
C LEU A 368 4.40 18.10 -2.76
N GLU A 369 4.94 18.44 -3.93
CA GLU A 369 4.44 19.53 -4.81
C GLU A 369 3.63 19.01 -6.02
N GLY A 370 3.57 17.69 -6.22
CA GLY A 370 2.76 17.06 -7.25
C GLY A 370 1.25 17.07 -6.93
N LYS A 371 0.42 16.90 -7.98
CA LYS A 371 -1.06 16.93 -7.88
C LYS A 371 -1.69 15.92 -6.89
N GLU A 372 -1.01 14.82 -6.59
CA GLU A 372 -1.47 13.84 -5.58
C GLU A 372 -0.91 14.13 -4.18
N SER A 373 0.15 14.93 -4.09
CA SER A 373 0.79 15.28 -2.82
C SER A 373 0.12 16.43 -2.08
N SER A 374 -0.77 17.17 -2.74
CA SER A 374 -1.68 18.12 -2.10
C SER A 374 -2.62 17.44 -1.10
N LEU A 375 -2.92 16.16 -1.29
CA LEU A 375 -3.86 15.40 -0.47
C LEU A 375 -3.34 15.19 0.96
N PHE A 376 -2.02 15.24 1.17
CA PHE A 376 -1.47 15.29 2.52
C PHE A 376 -1.89 16.56 3.27
N TYR A 377 -1.92 17.71 2.60
CA TYR A 377 -2.35 18.96 3.22
C TYR A 377 -3.84 18.96 3.52
N ASP A 378 -4.66 18.27 2.72
CA ASP A 378 -6.07 18.03 3.05
C ASP A 378 -6.22 17.16 4.31
N TYR A 379 -5.42 16.09 4.45
CA TYR A 379 -5.39 15.31 5.70
C TYR A 379 -5.04 16.18 6.91
N PHE A 380 -3.95 16.96 6.80
CA PHE A 380 -3.50 17.83 7.86
C PHE A 380 -4.56 18.87 8.24
N ARG A 381 -5.15 19.56 7.24
CA ARG A 381 -6.22 20.54 7.42
C ARG A 381 -7.42 19.94 8.16
N ILE A 382 -7.88 18.77 7.73
CA ILE A 382 -9.03 18.10 8.34
C ILE A 382 -8.71 17.65 9.77
N LEU A 383 -7.50 17.10 10.00
CA LEU A 383 -7.07 16.71 11.34
C LEU A 383 -7.02 17.90 12.30
N ASP A 384 -6.55 19.06 11.84
CA ASP A 384 -6.47 20.27 12.64
C ASP A 384 -7.86 20.76 13.07
N ILE A 385 -8.80 20.81 12.12
CA ILE A 385 -10.22 21.15 12.38
C ILE A 385 -10.83 20.19 13.42
N VAL A 386 -10.64 18.87 13.25
CA VAL A 386 -11.18 17.87 14.17
C VAL A 386 -10.59 18.02 15.57
N ARG A 387 -9.29 18.33 15.68
CA ARG A 387 -8.62 18.55 16.97
C ARG A 387 -9.14 19.81 17.64
N ASP A 388 -9.21 20.92 16.92
CA ASP A 388 -9.69 22.19 17.45
C ASP A 388 -11.11 22.06 17.98
N HIS A 389 -12.04 21.48 17.22
CA HIS A 389 -13.42 21.28 17.68
C HIS A 389 -13.51 20.34 18.91
N SER A 390 -12.66 19.31 18.94
CA SER A 390 -12.58 18.39 20.09
C SER A 390 -12.09 19.08 21.36
N HIS A 391 -11.18 20.05 21.26
CA HIS A 391 -10.72 20.83 22.40
C HIS A 391 -11.80 21.80 22.90
N HIS A 392 -12.48 22.52 22.00
CA HIS A 392 -13.57 23.43 22.38
C HIS A 392 -14.71 22.70 23.09
N SER A 393 -15.12 21.53 22.57
CA SER A 393 -16.21 20.73 23.14
C SER A 393 -15.91 20.13 24.52
N ARG A 394 -14.65 20.06 24.95
CA ARG A 394 -14.26 19.59 26.30
C ARG A 394 -14.20 20.70 27.35
N HIS A 395 -14.18 21.95 26.90
CA HIS A 395 -14.08 23.13 27.76
C HIS A 395 -15.41 23.88 27.91
N MET A 396 -16.45 23.45 27.19
CA MET A 396 -17.86 23.78 27.47
C MET A 396 -18.47 22.71 28.37
#